data_AF-A0A925JUP8-F1
#
_entry.id   AF-A0A925JUP8-F1
#
_cell.length_a   1.000
_cell.length_b   1.000
_cell.length_c   1.000
_cell.angle_alpha   90.00
_cell.angle_beta   90.00
_cell.angle_gamma   90.00
#
_symmetry.space_group_name_H-M   'P 1'
#
loop_
_entity.id
_entity.type
_entity.pdbx_description
1 polymer ?
#
loop_
_entity_poly.entity_id
_entity_poly.type
_entity_poly.pdbx_seq_one_letter_code
_entity_poly.pdbx_strand_id
1 'polypeptide(L)'
;MTVNRSASEQEEPIRSLGVDDWAWRKQQSYGTILVDLERRRVADLLPDRSAESLSSWLAGHPTVQVISRDRCGLYAQGASEGAPLAVQVADRFHLVLNLSGAIERVLEQRSEQLLLLPPILPLPPTVPTVTVVPVPTPTAQHTAQQERRQKRLERYQQIVDLYAKGYSKKAISRELDLAYKTVGRWLRAGQFPERKPATGRRKQAALFTEYLQKRWNEGCHNATQLYREICIRGYKGCRSMVGQLVSGWRKTGRRPLKTNAPERIAPKHAAILVARRSGDLTEEQQSLLDRLMANCPEVIRLRAIALDFR
;
A
#
# COMPACT_ATOMS: atom_id res chain seq x y z
N MET A 1 -47.66 -12.85 -0.21
CA MET A 1 -46.86 -13.11 -1.43
C MET A 1 -45.49 -13.58 -1.01
N THR A 2 -45.33 -14.90 -1.05
CA THR A 2 -44.15 -15.66 -0.68
C THR A 2 -43.02 -15.34 -1.66
N VAL A 3 -41.96 -14.70 -1.21
CA VAL A 3 -40.75 -14.54 -2.04
C VAL A 3 -39.96 -15.83 -1.87
N ASN A 4 -40.01 -16.66 -2.91
CA ASN A 4 -39.20 -17.87 -3.07
C ASN A 4 -37.73 -17.53 -2.81
N ARG A 5 -37.18 -18.01 -1.68
CA ARG A 5 -35.75 -18.26 -1.53
C ARG A 5 -35.41 -19.38 -2.52
N SER A 6 -34.89 -19.00 -3.68
CA SER A 6 -34.34 -19.91 -4.66
C SER A 6 -33.25 -20.76 -4.01
N ALA A 7 -33.44 -22.09 -4.08
CA ALA A 7 -32.48 -23.18 -4.00
C ALA A 7 -31.20 -22.94 -3.18
N SER A 8 -31.13 -23.63 -2.05
CA SER A 8 -29.93 -24.00 -1.30
C SER A 8 -28.68 -24.14 -2.16
N GLU A 9 -27.80 -23.13 -2.13
CA GLU A 9 -26.37 -23.43 -2.12
C GLU A 9 -26.13 -24.16 -0.79
N GLN A 10 -25.91 -25.47 -0.85
CA GLN A 10 -25.38 -26.18 0.30
C GLN A 10 -23.98 -25.60 0.52
N GLU A 11 -23.86 -24.64 1.44
CA GLU A 11 -22.56 -24.13 1.87
C GLU A 11 -21.75 -25.33 2.36
N GLU A 12 -20.69 -25.64 1.63
CA GLU A 12 -19.83 -26.76 1.96
C GLU A 12 -19.25 -26.54 3.38
N PRO A 13 -19.14 -27.60 4.18
CA PRO A 13 -18.71 -27.48 5.57
C PRO A 13 -17.30 -26.88 5.69
N ILE A 14 -17.13 -26.00 6.69
CA ILE A 14 -15.86 -25.33 6.99
C ILE A 14 -15.06 -26.24 7.93
N ARG A 15 -13.89 -26.69 7.50
CA ARG A 15 -13.00 -27.54 8.31
C ARG A 15 -11.87 -26.77 8.98
N SER A 16 -11.35 -25.75 8.32
CA SER A 16 -10.24 -24.92 8.82
C SER A 16 -10.68 -23.47 8.93
N LEU A 17 -10.78 -22.96 10.16
CA LEU A 17 -11.30 -21.63 10.46
C LEU A 17 -10.16 -20.69 10.92
N GLY A 18 -10.11 -19.50 10.35
CA GLY A 18 -9.30 -18.38 10.81
C GLY A 18 -10.14 -17.45 11.67
N VAL A 19 -9.62 -17.04 12.82
CA VAL A 19 -10.29 -16.13 13.76
C VAL A 19 -9.37 -14.96 14.09
N ASP A 20 -9.83 -13.74 13.84
CA ASP A 20 -9.08 -12.52 14.12
C ASP A 20 -10.02 -11.34 14.43
N ASP A 21 -9.45 -10.23 14.91
CA ASP A 21 -10.18 -8.99 15.21
C ASP A 21 -10.59 -8.26 13.91
N TRP A 22 -11.86 -7.87 13.81
CA TRP A 22 -12.36 -6.98 12.75
C TRP A 22 -12.60 -5.57 13.28
N ALA A 23 -11.89 -4.56 12.76
CA ALA A 23 -12.11 -3.18 13.18
C ALA A 23 -13.23 -2.52 12.35
N TRP A 24 -14.42 -2.34 12.93
CA TRP A 24 -15.49 -1.54 12.34
C TRP A 24 -15.09 -0.07 12.21
N ARG A 25 -14.46 0.46 13.27
CA ARG A 25 -13.77 1.74 13.27
C ARG A 25 -12.49 1.56 14.08
N LYS A 26 -11.35 1.76 13.39
CA LYS A 26 -10.02 1.58 13.96
C LYS A 26 -9.90 2.29 15.32
N GLN A 27 -9.41 1.57 16.34
CA GLN A 27 -9.24 2.04 17.73
C GLN A 27 -10.53 2.41 18.48
N GLN A 28 -11.72 2.01 18.00
CA GLN A 28 -12.98 2.31 18.68
C GLN A 28 -13.84 1.08 18.88
N SER A 29 -14.18 0.39 17.80
CA SER A 29 -15.09 -0.75 17.83
C SER A 29 -14.53 -1.91 17.03
N TYR A 30 -14.53 -3.07 17.67
CA TYR A 30 -13.98 -4.32 17.16
C TYR A 30 -15.04 -5.41 17.24
N GLY A 31 -15.18 -6.14 16.13
CA GLY A 31 -15.88 -7.42 16.05
C GLY A 31 -14.89 -8.55 15.80
N THR A 32 -15.38 -9.71 15.42
CA THR A 32 -14.56 -10.88 15.09
C THR A 32 -14.78 -11.26 13.64
N ILE A 33 -13.70 -11.42 12.87
CA ILE A 33 -13.77 -11.97 11.51
C ILE A 33 -13.47 -13.46 11.53
N LEU A 34 -14.35 -14.22 10.86
CA LEU A 34 -14.23 -15.65 10.68
C LEU A 34 -13.93 -15.93 9.20
N VAL A 35 -12.87 -16.68 8.93
CA VAL A 35 -12.38 -16.92 7.56
C VAL A 35 -12.27 -18.42 7.33
N ASP A 36 -12.90 -18.93 6.28
CA ASP A 36 -12.58 -20.27 5.78
C ASP A 36 -11.18 -20.24 5.16
N LEU A 37 -10.23 -20.91 5.82
CA LEU A 37 -8.82 -20.94 5.40
C LEU A 37 -8.59 -21.83 4.18
N GLU A 38 -9.43 -22.84 3.95
CA GLU A 38 -9.35 -23.71 2.78
C GLU A 38 -9.77 -22.95 1.53
N ARG A 39 -10.90 -22.23 1.63
CA ARG A 39 -11.49 -21.49 0.50
C ARG A 39 -11.00 -20.06 0.38
N ARG A 40 -10.31 -19.54 1.39
CA ARG A 40 -9.82 -18.15 1.50
C ARG A 40 -10.96 -17.13 1.38
N ARG A 41 -12.07 -17.39 2.07
CA ARG A 41 -13.28 -16.55 2.04
C ARG A 41 -13.70 -16.20 3.45
N VAL A 42 -14.30 -15.03 3.61
CA VAL A 42 -14.94 -14.66 4.87
C VAL A 42 -16.15 -15.58 5.05
N ALA A 43 -16.16 -16.32 6.15
CA ALA A 43 -17.30 -17.13 6.56
C ALA A 43 -18.34 -16.26 7.28
N ASP A 44 -17.90 -15.40 8.20
CA ASP A 44 -18.79 -14.50 8.93
C ASP A 44 -18.04 -13.30 9.55
N LEU A 45 -18.80 -12.30 9.98
CA LEU A 45 -18.35 -11.15 10.77
C LEU A 45 -19.24 -11.01 12.00
N LEU A 46 -18.73 -11.44 13.15
CA LEU A 46 -19.42 -11.27 14.43
C LEU A 46 -19.36 -9.80 14.87
N PRO A 47 -20.45 -9.28 15.46
CA PRO A 47 -20.55 -7.86 15.79
C PRO A 47 -19.57 -7.42 16.88
N ASP A 48 -19.16 -8.34 17.73
CA ASP A 48 -18.37 -8.12 18.94
C ASP A 48 -17.14 -9.03 19.05
N ARG A 49 -16.28 -8.69 20.00
CA ARG A 49 -15.08 -9.44 20.37
C ARG A 49 -15.33 -10.13 21.70
N SER A 50 -15.95 -11.30 21.65
CA SER A 50 -16.34 -12.07 22.84
C SER A 50 -16.11 -13.57 22.65
N ALA A 51 -15.92 -14.29 23.76
CA ALA A 51 -15.80 -15.73 23.75
C ALA A 51 -17.16 -16.38 23.44
N GLU A 52 -18.24 -15.77 23.96
CA GLU A 52 -19.63 -16.21 23.87
C GLU A 52 -20.16 -16.17 22.43
N SER A 53 -19.91 -15.09 21.69
CA SER A 53 -20.32 -15.00 20.28
C SER A 53 -19.57 -16.02 19.42
N LEU A 54 -18.26 -16.20 19.67
CA LEU A 54 -17.46 -17.20 18.95
C LEU A 54 -17.92 -18.62 19.26
N SER A 55 -18.15 -18.96 20.53
CA SER A 55 -18.56 -20.29 20.94
C SER A 55 -19.95 -20.64 20.39
N SER A 56 -20.89 -19.69 20.43
CA SER A 56 -22.22 -19.83 19.85
C SER A 56 -22.17 -20.07 18.34
N TRP A 57 -21.29 -19.36 17.63
CA TRP A 57 -21.11 -19.56 16.19
C TRP A 57 -20.52 -20.95 15.89
N LEU A 58 -19.49 -21.36 16.63
CA LEU A 58 -18.83 -22.67 16.46
C LEU A 58 -19.76 -23.85 16.76
N ALA A 59 -20.68 -23.72 17.74
CA ALA A 59 -21.68 -24.75 18.03
C ALA A 59 -22.60 -25.05 16.83
N GLY A 60 -22.84 -24.05 15.96
CA GLY A 60 -23.55 -24.22 14.69
C GLY A 60 -22.71 -24.81 13.56
N HIS A 61 -21.39 -24.93 13.74
CA HIS A 61 -20.43 -25.39 12.74
C HIS A 61 -19.58 -26.56 13.27
N PRO A 62 -20.19 -27.72 13.58
CA PRO A 62 -19.50 -28.86 14.19
C PRO A 62 -18.45 -29.52 13.28
N THR A 63 -18.36 -29.09 12.02
CA THR A 63 -17.40 -29.62 11.03
C THR A 63 -16.02 -28.94 11.12
N VAL A 64 -15.88 -27.88 11.92
CA VAL A 64 -14.60 -27.21 12.16
C VAL A 64 -13.68 -28.14 12.94
N GLN A 65 -12.53 -28.46 12.35
CA GLN A 65 -11.50 -29.35 12.90
C GLN A 65 -10.24 -28.58 13.33
N VAL A 66 -9.96 -27.45 12.68
CA VAL A 66 -8.77 -26.63 12.94
C VAL A 66 -9.19 -25.17 13.09
N ILE A 67 -8.69 -24.52 14.14
CA ILE A 67 -8.91 -23.10 14.40
C ILE A 67 -7.53 -22.42 14.43
N SER A 68 -7.20 -21.67 13.39
CA SER A 68 -6.07 -20.73 13.38
C SER A 68 -6.55 -19.43 14.01
N ARG A 69 -5.94 -19.04 15.13
CA ARG A 69 -6.32 -17.81 15.83
C ARG A 69 -5.10 -17.06 16.34
N ASP A 70 -5.30 -15.80 16.65
CA ASP A 70 -4.34 -15.06 17.45
C ASP A 70 -4.15 -15.70 18.84
N ARG A 71 -3.22 -15.16 19.63
CA ARG A 71 -2.94 -15.66 20.99
C ARG A 71 -3.82 -15.02 22.07
N CYS A 72 -4.93 -14.38 21.71
CA CYS A 72 -5.85 -13.80 22.68
C CYS A 72 -6.57 -14.89 23.49
N GLY A 73 -6.68 -14.67 24.79
CA GLY A 73 -7.39 -15.59 25.69
C GLY A 73 -8.87 -15.74 25.37
N LEU A 74 -9.53 -14.69 24.89
CA LEU A 74 -10.96 -14.71 24.55
C LEU A 74 -11.27 -15.72 23.43
N TYR A 75 -10.47 -15.71 22.36
CA TYR A 75 -10.65 -16.66 21.27
C TYR A 75 -10.20 -18.07 21.64
N ALA A 76 -9.22 -18.22 22.53
CA ALA A 76 -8.88 -19.53 23.09
C ALA A 76 -10.05 -20.13 23.86
N GLN A 77 -10.70 -19.31 24.69
CA GLN A 77 -11.88 -19.71 25.45
C GLN A 77 -13.04 -20.06 24.53
N GLY A 78 -13.44 -19.14 23.65
CA GLY A 78 -14.57 -19.37 22.73
C GLY A 78 -14.37 -20.58 21.81
N ALA A 79 -13.13 -20.82 21.35
CA ALA A 79 -12.79 -22.02 20.58
C ALA A 79 -12.93 -23.30 21.42
N SER A 80 -12.43 -23.30 22.66
CA SER A 80 -12.51 -24.47 23.56
C SER A 80 -13.94 -24.81 23.94
N GLU A 81 -14.79 -23.80 24.14
CA GLU A 81 -16.20 -23.97 24.50
C GLU A 81 -17.07 -24.37 23.30
N GLY A 82 -16.89 -23.72 22.15
CA GLY A 82 -17.74 -23.93 20.96
C GLY A 82 -17.32 -25.08 20.06
N ALA A 83 -16.04 -25.46 20.06
CA ALA A 83 -15.49 -26.55 19.27
C ALA A 83 -14.39 -27.30 20.06
N PRO A 84 -14.74 -28.02 21.14
CA PRO A 84 -13.77 -28.64 22.04
C PRO A 84 -12.89 -29.71 21.38
N LEU A 85 -13.34 -30.28 20.26
CA LEU A 85 -12.58 -31.27 19.49
C LEU A 85 -11.68 -30.65 18.41
N ALA A 86 -11.80 -29.34 18.16
CA ALA A 86 -10.99 -28.65 17.16
C ALA A 86 -9.58 -28.37 17.67
N VAL A 87 -8.58 -28.63 16.83
CA VAL A 87 -7.18 -28.31 17.11
C VAL A 87 -6.97 -26.80 16.97
N GLN A 88 -6.53 -26.16 18.05
CA GLN A 88 -6.20 -24.74 18.03
C GLN A 88 -4.74 -24.54 17.64
N VAL A 89 -4.51 -23.73 16.61
CA VAL A 89 -3.18 -23.42 16.07
C VAL A 89 -2.95 -21.92 16.18
N ALA A 90 -1.73 -21.53 16.57
CA ALA A 90 -1.35 -20.13 16.56
C ALA A 90 -1.25 -19.61 15.12
N ASP A 91 -1.90 -18.49 14.85
CA ASP A 91 -1.91 -17.91 13.52
C ASP A 91 -0.49 -17.49 13.07
N ARG A 92 -0.16 -17.89 11.84
CA ARG A 92 1.17 -17.73 11.24
C ARG A 92 1.58 -16.26 11.13
N PHE A 93 0.66 -15.35 10.83
CA PHE A 93 0.99 -13.93 10.70
C PHE A 93 1.52 -13.38 12.02
N HIS A 94 0.87 -13.69 13.14
CA HIS A 94 1.32 -13.23 14.46
C HIS A 94 2.68 -13.82 14.85
N LEU A 95 2.94 -15.09 14.52
CA LEU A 95 4.25 -15.71 14.77
C LEU A 95 5.37 -15.01 13.99
N VAL A 96 5.15 -14.76 12.69
CA VAL A 96 6.13 -14.05 11.84
C VAL A 96 6.31 -12.59 12.27
N LEU A 97 5.23 -11.93 12.72
CA LEU A 97 5.28 -10.58 13.26
C LEU A 97 6.14 -10.53 14.53
N ASN A 98 5.96 -11.49 15.45
CA ASN A 98 6.77 -11.59 16.67
C ASN A 98 8.24 -11.86 16.37
N LEU A 99 8.53 -12.78 15.44
CA LEU A 99 9.90 -13.03 14.99
C LEU A 99 10.54 -11.76 14.42
N SER A 100 9.82 -11.06 13.54
CA SER A 100 10.31 -9.82 12.93
C SER A 100 10.57 -8.75 13.99
N GLY A 101 9.67 -8.61 14.99
CA GLY A 101 9.86 -7.68 16.11
C GLY A 101 11.03 -8.06 17.02
N ALA A 102 11.30 -9.36 17.22
CA ALA A 102 12.47 -9.81 17.97
C ALA A 102 13.77 -9.49 17.24
N ILE A 103 13.84 -9.74 15.93
CA ILE A 103 14.98 -9.37 15.09
C ILE A 103 15.16 -7.85 15.08
N GLU A 104 14.08 -7.08 14.96
CA GLU A 104 14.11 -5.61 14.98
C GLU A 104 14.79 -5.09 16.26
N ARG A 105 14.44 -5.59 17.45
CA ARG A 105 15.07 -5.19 18.72
C ARG A 105 16.56 -5.48 18.77
N VAL A 106 17.00 -6.61 18.22
CA VAL A 106 18.44 -6.93 18.12
C VAL A 106 19.13 -5.93 17.20
N LEU A 107 18.52 -5.62 16.05
CA LEU A 107 19.06 -4.69 15.07
C LEU A 107 19.03 -3.22 15.54
N GLU A 108 18.11 -2.83 16.42
CA GLU A 108 18.10 -1.52 17.08
C GLU A 108 19.38 -1.30 17.91
N GLN A 109 19.82 -2.32 18.65
CA GLN A 109 21.09 -2.30 19.41
C GLN A 109 22.34 -2.28 18.51
N ARG A 110 22.16 -2.47 17.19
CA ARG A 110 23.21 -2.48 16.17
C ARG A 110 22.96 -1.42 15.10
N SER A 111 22.18 -0.38 15.43
CA SER A 111 21.71 0.59 14.44
C SER A 111 22.82 1.36 13.71
N GLU A 112 24.01 1.48 14.31
CA GLU A 112 25.20 2.04 13.65
C GLU A 112 25.72 1.13 12.53
N GLN A 113 25.66 -0.19 12.71
CA GLN A 113 26.03 -1.19 11.70
C GLN A 113 24.97 -1.33 10.59
N LEU A 114 23.84 -0.62 10.70
CA LEU A 114 22.85 -0.50 9.62
C LEU A 114 23.10 0.74 8.72
N LEU A 115 24.21 1.44 8.94
CA LEU A 115 24.72 2.47 8.05
C LEU A 115 25.58 1.80 6.98
N LEU A 116 25.00 1.57 5.80
CA LEU A 116 25.73 0.99 4.69
C LEU A 116 26.50 2.07 3.95
N LEU A 117 27.80 1.89 3.84
CA LEU A 117 28.61 2.73 2.95
C LEU A 117 28.17 2.51 1.49
N PRO A 118 28.17 3.56 0.67
CA PRO A 118 27.90 3.40 -0.76
C PRO A 118 28.95 2.45 -1.37
N PRO A 119 28.57 1.60 -2.32
CA PRO A 119 29.54 0.82 -3.07
C PRO A 119 30.56 1.78 -3.71
N ILE A 120 31.85 1.48 -3.56
CA ILE A 120 32.93 2.23 -4.21
C ILE A 120 32.76 2.00 -5.71
N LEU A 121 32.08 2.93 -6.39
CA LEU A 121 32.04 2.93 -7.85
C LEU A 121 33.37 3.49 -8.34
N PRO A 122 34.05 2.83 -9.29
CA PRO A 122 35.22 3.42 -9.94
C PRO A 122 34.82 4.78 -10.51
N LEU A 123 35.62 5.80 -10.21
CA LEU A 123 35.42 7.15 -10.70
C LEU A 123 35.31 7.08 -12.24
N PRO A 124 34.21 7.53 -12.86
CA PRO A 124 34.19 7.64 -14.32
C PRO A 124 35.30 8.60 -14.75
N PRO A 125 36.02 8.30 -15.85
CA PRO A 125 37.05 9.19 -16.36
C PRO A 125 36.48 10.59 -16.57
N THR A 126 37.23 11.60 -16.14
CA THR A 126 36.91 13.02 -16.24
C THR A 126 36.87 13.44 -17.71
N VAL A 127 35.75 13.21 -18.39
CA VAL A 127 35.49 13.84 -19.69
C VAL A 127 34.85 15.20 -19.44
N PRO A 128 35.39 16.30 -20.01
CA PRO A 128 34.77 17.61 -19.92
C PRO A 128 33.38 17.54 -20.55
N THR A 129 32.35 17.70 -19.71
CA THR A 129 30.95 17.64 -20.12
C THR A 129 30.60 18.94 -20.82
N VAL A 130 30.52 18.90 -22.15
CA VAL A 130 29.86 19.94 -22.94
C VAL A 130 28.37 19.91 -22.59
N THR A 131 27.84 21.04 -22.14
CA THR A 131 26.45 21.23 -21.72
C THR A 131 25.51 21.12 -22.92
N VAL A 132 25.14 19.90 -23.30
CA VAL A 132 24.01 19.68 -24.22
C VAL A 132 22.74 19.79 -23.40
N VAL A 133 21.96 20.83 -23.68
CA VAL A 133 20.61 21.02 -23.14
C VAL A 133 19.78 19.79 -23.50
N PRO A 134 19.31 18.97 -22.54
CA PRO A 134 18.46 17.85 -22.89
C PRO A 134 17.07 18.38 -23.22
N VAL A 135 16.60 18.08 -24.44
CA VAL A 135 15.20 18.22 -24.83
C VAL A 135 14.34 17.44 -23.81
N PRO A 136 13.27 18.03 -23.26
CA PRO A 136 12.51 17.42 -22.17
C PRO A 136 11.84 16.13 -22.65
N THR A 137 12.32 14.99 -22.16
CA THR A 137 11.62 13.70 -22.27
C THR A 137 10.39 13.72 -21.35
N PRO A 138 9.21 13.28 -21.83
CA PRO A 138 7.99 13.26 -21.03
C PRO A 138 8.17 12.36 -19.80
N THR A 139 7.93 12.92 -18.62
CA THR A 139 8.11 12.27 -17.32
C THR A 139 7.14 11.09 -17.16
N ALA A 140 7.49 10.06 -16.37
CA ALA A 140 6.65 8.90 -16.05
C ALA A 140 5.22 9.21 -15.50
N GLN A 141 4.99 10.46 -15.07
CA GLN A 141 3.66 10.93 -14.68
C GLN A 141 2.74 11.21 -15.89
N HIS A 142 3.32 11.60 -17.02
CA HIS A 142 2.62 11.85 -18.28
C HIS A 142 2.16 10.53 -18.92
N THR A 143 3.02 9.51 -18.92
CA THR A 143 2.68 8.15 -19.41
C THR A 143 1.56 7.53 -18.59
N ALA A 144 1.66 7.55 -17.25
CA ALA A 144 0.60 7.03 -16.38
C ALA A 144 -0.73 7.81 -16.50
N GLN A 145 -0.70 9.10 -16.85
CA GLN A 145 -1.92 9.87 -17.11
C GLN A 145 -2.56 9.48 -18.45
N GLN A 146 -1.74 9.27 -19.49
CA GLN A 146 -2.18 8.80 -20.80
C GLN A 146 -2.79 7.39 -20.72
N GLU A 147 -2.14 6.46 -20.02
CA GLU A 147 -2.67 5.10 -19.79
C GLU A 147 -4.02 5.10 -19.07
N ARG A 148 -4.17 5.93 -18.03
CA ARG A 148 -5.46 6.06 -17.29
C ARG A 148 -6.56 6.68 -18.15
N ARG A 149 -6.21 7.59 -19.07
CA ARG A 149 -7.17 8.14 -20.04
C ARG A 149 -7.58 7.07 -21.04
N GLN A 150 -6.62 6.29 -21.54
CA GLN A 150 -6.84 5.24 -22.53
C GLN A 150 -7.79 4.16 -21.99
N LYS A 151 -7.52 3.62 -20.78
CA LYS A 151 -8.42 2.65 -20.12
C LYS A 151 -9.84 3.19 -19.92
N ARG A 152 -9.98 4.50 -19.69
CA ARG A 152 -11.30 5.13 -19.52
C ARG A 152 -12.02 5.28 -20.87
N LEU A 153 -11.28 5.56 -21.94
CA LEU A 153 -11.81 5.64 -23.30
C LEU A 153 -12.30 4.27 -23.78
N GLU A 154 -11.51 3.22 -23.55
CA GLU A 154 -11.89 1.83 -23.85
C GLU A 154 -13.20 1.44 -23.15
N ARG A 155 -13.31 1.73 -21.85
CA ARG A 155 -14.56 1.50 -21.09
C ARG A 155 -15.74 2.31 -21.62
N TYR A 156 -15.51 3.52 -22.09
CA TYR A 156 -16.55 4.34 -22.70
C TYR A 156 -17.04 3.73 -24.01
N GLN A 157 -16.12 3.27 -24.85
CA GLN A 157 -16.46 2.62 -26.11
C GLN A 157 -17.27 1.33 -25.87
N GLN A 158 -16.86 0.50 -24.91
CA GLN A 158 -17.61 -0.71 -24.53
C GLN A 158 -19.04 -0.41 -24.08
N ILE A 159 -19.26 0.68 -23.33
CA ILE A 159 -20.61 1.12 -22.94
C ILE A 159 -21.43 1.53 -24.16
N VAL A 160 -20.84 2.28 -25.10
CA VAL A 160 -21.52 2.75 -26.32
C VAL A 160 -21.87 1.55 -27.21
N ASP A 161 -20.96 0.62 -27.40
CA ASP A 161 -21.16 -0.57 -28.24
C ASP A 161 -22.26 -1.48 -27.68
N LEU A 162 -22.27 -1.74 -26.37
CA LEU A 162 -23.32 -2.53 -25.73
C LEU A 162 -24.67 -1.84 -25.78
N TYR A 163 -24.69 -0.51 -25.63
CA TYR A 163 -25.94 0.26 -25.74
C TYR A 163 -26.48 0.28 -27.18
N ALA A 164 -25.60 0.37 -28.18
CA ALA A 164 -25.97 0.26 -29.60
C ALA A 164 -26.52 -1.13 -29.95
N LYS A 165 -26.05 -2.19 -29.29
CA LYS A 165 -26.58 -3.55 -29.39
C LYS A 165 -27.93 -3.75 -28.67
N GLY A 166 -28.52 -2.70 -28.09
CA GLY A 166 -29.84 -2.73 -27.45
C GLY A 166 -29.85 -3.13 -25.98
N TYR A 167 -28.68 -3.25 -25.33
CA TYR A 167 -28.63 -3.59 -23.91
C TYR A 167 -29.15 -2.46 -23.03
N SER A 168 -29.96 -2.81 -22.02
CA SER A 168 -30.42 -1.84 -21.04
C SER A 168 -29.26 -1.30 -20.18
N LYS A 169 -29.37 -0.06 -19.69
CA LYS A 169 -28.36 0.57 -18.82
C LYS A 169 -28.05 -0.26 -17.55
N LYS A 170 -29.02 -1.04 -17.05
CA LYS A 170 -28.83 -1.98 -15.92
C LYS A 170 -28.03 -3.22 -16.33
N ALA A 171 -28.26 -3.75 -17.53
CA ALA A 171 -27.49 -4.89 -18.05
C ALA A 171 -26.03 -4.50 -18.28
N ILE A 172 -25.78 -3.34 -18.91
CA ILE A 172 -24.42 -2.81 -19.14
C ILE A 172 -23.67 -2.57 -17.82
N SER A 173 -24.39 -2.11 -16.78
CA SER A 173 -23.82 -1.90 -15.44
C SER A 173 -23.33 -3.20 -14.80
N ARG A 174 -24.06 -4.31 -14.98
CA ARG A 174 -23.68 -5.63 -14.47
C ARG A 174 -22.55 -6.26 -15.30
N GLU A 175 -22.62 -6.14 -16.62
CA GLU A 175 -21.64 -6.71 -17.55
C GLU A 175 -20.24 -6.12 -17.38
N LEU A 176 -20.15 -4.79 -17.20
CA LEU A 176 -18.87 -4.09 -17.12
C LEU A 176 -18.39 -3.80 -15.69
N ASP A 177 -19.12 -4.27 -14.68
CA ASP A 177 -18.90 -3.93 -13.26
C ASP A 177 -18.74 -2.40 -13.03
N LEU A 178 -19.64 -1.63 -13.63
CA LEU A 178 -19.66 -0.18 -13.56
C LEU A 178 -20.92 0.30 -12.86
N ALA A 179 -20.78 1.29 -11.98
CA ALA A 179 -21.93 1.90 -11.31
C ALA A 179 -22.97 2.40 -12.34
N TYR A 180 -24.24 2.04 -12.16
CA TYR A 180 -25.36 2.42 -13.04
C TYR A 180 -25.40 3.93 -13.36
N LYS A 181 -25.09 4.78 -12.37
CA LYS A 181 -25.03 6.24 -12.53
C LYS A 181 -23.91 6.69 -13.48
N THR A 182 -22.81 5.94 -13.57
CA THR A 182 -21.69 6.21 -14.50
C THR A 182 -22.09 5.87 -15.93
N VAL A 183 -22.69 4.70 -16.15
CA VAL A 183 -23.23 4.28 -17.47
C VAL A 183 -24.24 5.33 -17.97
N GLY A 184 -25.20 5.71 -17.14
CA GLY A 184 -26.18 6.73 -17.49
C GLY A 184 -25.62 8.15 -17.67
N ARG A 185 -24.50 8.49 -17.02
CA ARG A 185 -23.82 9.79 -17.20
C ARG A 185 -23.03 9.83 -18.51
N TRP A 186 -22.34 8.74 -18.85
CA TRP A 186 -21.51 8.65 -20.05
C TRP A 186 -22.34 8.57 -21.32
N LEU A 187 -23.43 7.79 -21.32
CA LEU A 187 -24.36 7.74 -22.46
C LEU A 187 -25.06 9.09 -22.70
N ARG A 188 -25.46 9.80 -21.63
CA ARG A 188 -26.03 11.16 -21.76
C ARG A 188 -25.05 12.20 -22.27
N ALA A 189 -23.75 12.01 -22.02
CA ALA A 189 -22.74 12.96 -22.47
C ALA A 189 -22.57 12.95 -23.99
N GLY A 190 -23.02 11.90 -24.70
CA GLY A 190 -22.96 11.77 -26.17
C GLY A 190 -21.56 11.64 -26.76
N GLN A 191 -20.53 12.04 -26.01
CA GLN A 191 -19.11 11.95 -26.32
C GLN A 191 -18.34 11.60 -25.04
N PHE A 192 -17.08 11.17 -25.20
CA PHE A 192 -16.22 10.83 -24.08
C PHE A 192 -16.05 12.02 -23.10
N PRO A 193 -16.50 11.92 -21.84
CA PRO A 193 -16.39 13.02 -20.90
C PRO A 193 -14.93 13.14 -20.41
N GLU A 194 -14.21 14.10 -20.98
CA GLU A 194 -12.84 14.40 -20.59
C GLU A 194 -12.79 14.99 -19.17
N ARG A 195 -11.77 14.61 -18.38
CA ARG A 195 -11.64 15.13 -17.01
C ARG A 195 -11.26 16.61 -17.08
N LYS A 196 -12.07 17.48 -16.46
CA LYS A 196 -11.74 18.90 -16.33
C LYS A 196 -10.35 19.05 -15.68
N PRO A 197 -9.43 19.84 -16.26
CA PRO A 197 -8.15 20.12 -15.64
C PRO A 197 -8.37 20.85 -14.31
N ALA A 198 -7.46 20.67 -13.34
CA ALA A 198 -7.52 21.39 -12.07
C ALA A 198 -7.18 22.87 -12.29
N THR A 199 -8.21 23.72 -12.47
CA THR A 199 -8.02 25.06 -13.07
C THR A 199 -7.76 26.23 -12.12
N GLY A 200 -7.83 26.07 -10.80
CA GLY A 200 -7.73 27.24 -9.88
C GLY A 200 -6.38 27.43 -9.17
N ARG A 201 -5.89 26.39 -8.47
CA ARG A 201 -4.88 26.56 -7.41
C ARG A 201 -3.42 26.63 -7.90
N ARG A 202 -3.11 26.02 -9.05
CA ARG A 202 -1.76 26.08 -9.66
C ARG A 202 -1.44 27.47 -10.22
N LYS A 203 -2.44 28.19 -10.73
CA LYS A 203 -2.25 29.51 -11.37
C LYS A 203 -1.83 30.59 -10.38
N GLN A 204 -2.33 30.57 -9.14
CA GLN A 204 -1.94 31.58 -8.13
C GLN A 204 -0.50 31.42 -7.65
N ALA A 205 0.00 30.19 -7.49
CA ALA A 205 1.41 29.99 -7.11
C ALA A 205 2.36 30.39 -8.25
N ALA A 206 1.92 30.23 -9.50
CA ALA A 206 2.68 30.63 -10.68
C ALA A 206 2.89 32.16 -10.78
N LEU A 207 2.00 32.98 -10.21
CA LEU A 207 2.18 34.44 -10.16
C LEU A 207 3.36 34.87 -9.29
N PHE A 208 3.77 34.04 -8.31
CA PHE A 208 4.91 34.31 -7.45
C PHE A 208 6.18 33.56 -7.92
N THR A 209 6.18 32.97 -9.12
CA THR A 209 7.30 32.16 -9.63
C THR A 209 8.60 32.95 -9.66
N GLU A 210 8.59 34.18 -10.18
CA GLU A 210 9.78 35.02 -10.28
C GLU A 210 10.39 35.34 -8.90
N TYR A 211 9.53 35.72 -7.95
CA TYR A 211 9.96 35.98 -6.58
C TYR A 211 10.53 34.72 -5.90
N LEU A 212 9.82 33.60 -6.04
CA LEU A 212 10.25 32.32 -5.50
C LEU A 212 11.58 31.88 -6.12
N GLN A 213 11.80 32.12 -7.41
CA GLN A 213 13.04 31.76 -8.12
C GLN A 213 14.21 32.67 -7.73
N LYS A 214 13.95 33.97 -7.51
CA LYS A 214 14.94 34.90 -6.93
C LYS A 214 15.39 34.44 -5.55
N ARG A 215 14.45 34.18 -4.63
CA ARG A 215 14.75 33.69 -3.28
C ARG A 215 15.43 32.32 -3.28
N TRP A 216 15.09 31.48 -4.26
CA TRP A 216 15.75 30.19 -4.47
C TRP A 216 17.22 30.38 -4.87
N ASN A 217 17.52 31.29 -5.80
CA ASN A 217 18.89 31.59 -6.23
C ASN A 217 19.71 32.29 -5.13
N GLU A 218 19.07 33.04 -4.24
CA GLU A 218 19.66 33.60 -3.02
C GLU A 218 19.92 32.53 -1.92
N GLY A 219 19.58 31.25 -2.16
CA GLY A 219 19.87 30.13 -1.28
C GLY A 219 18.75 29.71 -0.33
N CYS A 220 17.55 30.32 -0.41
CA CYS A 220 16.40 29.93 0.41
C CYS A 220 15.70 28.70 -0.17
N HIS A 221 16.12 27.50 0.26
CA HIS A 221 15.54 26.23 -0.19
C HIS A 221 14.39 25.69 0.70
N ASN A 222 14.00 26.44 1.73
CA ASN A 222 12.95 26.06 2.67
C ASN A 222 11.57 26.46 2.16
N ALA A 223 10.79 25.46 1.73
CA ALA A 223 9.45 25.69 1.16
C ALA A 223 8.46 26.33 2.14
N THR A 224 8.63 26.12 3.44
CA THR A 224 7.77 26.73 4.48
C THR A 224 8.10 28.21 4.64
N GLN A 225 9.37 28.58 4.57
CA GLN A 225 9.81 29.96 4.62
C GLN A 225 9.34 30.72 3.37
N LEU A 226 9.57 30.15 2.19
CA LEU A 226 9.08 30.70 0.92
C LEU A 226 7.55 30.89 0.91
N TYR A 227 6.80 29.94 1.48
CA TYR A 227 5.35 30.05 1.64
C TYR A 227 4.95 31.24 2.54
N ARG A 228 5.60 31.42 3.69
CA ARG A 228 5.33 32.57 4.58
C ARG A 228 5.60 33.90 3.87
N GLU A 229 6.71 33.99 3.14
CA GLU A 229 7.10 35.19 2.41
C GLU A 229 6.09 35.57 1.32
N ILE A 230 5.57 34.59 0.55
CA ILE A 230 4.56 34.89 -0.47
C ILE A 230 3.17 35.13 0.13
N CYS A 231 2.85 34.56 1.29
CA CYS A 231 1.60 34.86 2.00
C CYS A 231 1.53 36.33 2.42
N ILE A 232 2.64 36.89 2.90
CA ILE A 232 2.75 38.33 3.20
C ILE A 232 2.52 39.17 1.93
N ARG A 233 2.96 38.66 0.78
CA ARG A 233 2.79 39.30 -0.54
C ARG A 233 1.43 39.03 -1.19
N GLY A 234 0.47 38.49 -0.44
CA GLY A 234 -0.92 38.29 -0.90
C GLY A 234 -1.25 36.91 -1.45
N TYR A 235 -0.38 35.91 -1.27
CA TYR A 235 -0.69 34.53 -1.65
C TYR A 235 -1.75 33.91 -0.73
N LYS A 236 -2.88 33.48 -1.32
CA LYS A 236 -4.03 32.86 -0.63
C LYS A 236 -4.11 31.33 -0.81
N GLY A 237 -3.09 30.72 -1.42
CA GLY A 237 -3.06 29.27 -1.64
C GLY A 237 -2.44 28.51 -0.45
N CYS A 238 -2.27 27.19 -0.60
CA CYS A 238 -1.75 26.34 0.47
C CYS A 238 -0.25 26.03 0.31
N ARG A 239 0.45 25.83 1.44
CA ARG A 239 1.89 25.51 1.49
C ARG A 239 2.31 24.36 0.59
N SER A 240 1.46 23.34 0.46
CA SER A 240 1.73 22.17 -0.38
C SER A 240 1.98 22.54 -1.85
N MET A 241 1.27 23.55 -2.37
CA MET A 241 1.43 24.00 -3.75
C MET A 241 2.78 24.68 -4.00
N VAL A 242 3.25 25.50 -3.04
CA VAL A 242 4.59 26.08 -3.08
C VAL A 242 5.64 24.97 -3.03
N GLY A 243 5.46 23.99 -2.14
CA GLY A 243 6.32 22.81 -2.05
C GLY A 243 6.42 22.05 -3.36
N GLN A 244 5.30 21.84 -4.05
CA GLN A 244 5.27 21.20 -5.37
C GLN A 244 6.02 22.01 -6.43
N LEU A 245 5.80 23.33 -6.48
CA LEU A 245 6.47 24.22 -7.45
C LEU A 245 7.99 24.16 -7.26
N VAL A 246 8.48 24.40 -6.03
CA VAL A 246 9.93 24.45 -5.74
C VAL A 246 10.58 23.07 -5.77
N SER A 247 9.80 21.98 -5.61
CA SER A 247 10.33 20.61 -5.80
C SER A 247 10.80 20.36 -7.23
N GLY A 248 10.21 21.02 -8.22
CA GLY A 248 10.66 20.98 -9.61
C GLY A 248 12.05 21.57 -9.77
N TRP A 249 12.35 22.66 -9.05
CA TRP A 249 13.66 23.34 -9.10
C TRP A 249 14.77 22.58 -8.41
N ARG A 250 14.44 21.76 -7.39
CA ARG A 250 15.41 20.79 -6.83
C ARG A 250 15.85 19.80 -7.90
N LYS A 251 14.94 19.34 -8.76
CA LYS A 251 15.23 18.34 -9.81
C LYS A 251 16.04 18.91 -10.97
N THR A 252 15.88 20.19 -11.30
CA THR A 252 16.62 20.85 -12.39
C THR A 252 17.96 21.45 -11.95
N GLY A 253 18.07 21.96 -10.72
CA GLY A 253 19.30 22.61 -10.23
C GLY A 253 20.31 21.68 -9.54
N ARG A 254 19.88 20.49 -9.13
CA ARG A 254 20.74 19.40 -8.67
C ARG A 254 20.05 18.10 -9.05
N ARG A 255 20.53 17.41 -10.08
CA ARG A 255 20.56 15.95 -9.91
C ARG A 255 21.43 15.78 -8.67
N PRO A 256 20.93 15.34 -7.50
CA PRO A 256 21.87 14.95 -6.49
C PRO A 256 22.68 13.87 -7.20
N LEU A 257 23.97 14.13 -7.44
CA LEU A 257 24.94 13.04 -7.40
C LEU A 257 24.46 12.21 -6.22
N LYS A 258 24.09 10.93 -6.45
CA LYS A 258 23.72 10.02 -5.36
C LYS A 258 24.76 10.29 -4.30
N THR A 259 24.37 10.96 -3.21
CA THR A 259 25.34 11.45 -2.26
C THR A 259 26.07 10.19 -1.82
N ASN A 260 27.40 10.21 -1.78
CA ASN A 260 28.20 9.17 -1.14
C ASN A 260 27.92 9.09 0.38
N ALA A 261 26.76 9.60 0.82
CA ALA A 261 26.26 9.51 2.16
C ALA A 261 25.87 8.05 2.44
N PRO A 262 26.17 7.55 3.64
CA PRO A 262 25.78 6.22 4.03
C PRO A 262 24.26 6.04 3.93
N GLU A 263 23.85 4.94 3.32
CA GLU A 263 22.46 4.51 3.25
C GLU A 263 22.07 3.92 4.60
N ARG A 264 21.26 4.66 5.37
CA ARG A 264 20.74 4.17 6.64
C ARG A 264 19.51 3.30 6.43
N ILE A 265 19.58 2.04 6.85
CA ILE A 265 18.42 1.16 6.87
C ILE A 265 17.79 1.20 8.26
N ALA A 266 16.47 1.43 8.32
CA ALA A 266 15.76 1.35 9.59
C ALA A 266 15.76 -0.11 10.10
N PRO A 267 15.97 -0.35 11.41
CA PRO A 267 15.97 -1.70 12.00
C PRO A 267 14.76 -2.54 11.59
N LYS A 268 13.56 -1.94 11.57
CA LYS A 268 12.34 -2.56 11.06
C LYS A 268 12.45 -3.11 9.64
N HIS A 269 13.00 -2.31 8.72
CA HIS A 269 13.14 -2.71 7.33
C HIS A 269 14.18 -3.82 7.18
N ALA A 270 15.29 -3.72 7.93
CA ALA A 270 16.30 -4.77 7.97
C ALA A 270 15.71 -6.08 8.54
N ALA A 271 14.93 -6.03 9.62
CA ALA A 271 14.29 -7.21 10.20
C ALA A 271 13.33 -7.92 9.24
N ILE A 272 12.53 -7.14 8.48
CA ILE A 272 11.65 -7.69 7.44
C ILE A 272 12.46 -8.37 6.33
N LEU A 273 13.55 -7.74 5.88
CA LEU A 273 14.46 -8.31 4.87
C LEU A 273 15.09 -9.63 5.36
N VAL A 274 15.58 -9.65 6.60
CA VAL A 274 16.21 -10.83 7.22
C VAL A 274 15.22 -11.98 7.35
N ALA A 275 13.97 -11.69 7.72
CA ALA A 275 12.94 -12.70 7.91
C ALA A 275 12.27 -13.19 6.62
N ARG A 276 12.53 -12.58 5.45
CA ARG A 276 11.97 -13.02 4.16
C ARG A 276 12.70 -14.25 3.61
N ARG A 277 11.93 -15.14 2.96
CA ARG A 277 12.48 -16.31 2.24
C ARG A 277 13.28 -15.85 1.03
N SER A 278 14.32 -16.59 0.67
CA SER A 278 15.21 -16.24 -0.44
C SER A 278 14.49 -16.13 -1.79
N GLY A 279 13.42 -16.90 -2.03
CA GLY A 279 12.62 -16.83 -3.26
C GLY A 279 11.67 -15.62 -3.35
N ASP A 280 11.48 -14.86 -2.27
CA ASP A 280 10.56 -13.70 -2.21
C ASP A 280 11.31 -12.35 -2.27
N LEU A 281 12.64 -12.38 -2.42
CA LEU A 281 13.50 -11.20 -2.49
C LEU A 281 13.70 -10.78 -3.95
N THR A 282 13.54 -9.49 -4.23
CA THR A 282 14.00 -8.94 -5.52
C THR A 282 15.53 -8.89 -5.57
N GLU A 283 16.12 -8.78 -6.76
CA GLU A 283 17.57 -8.64 -6.92
C GLU A 283 18.13 -7.46 -6.10
N GLU A 284 17.42 -6.33 -6.08
CA GLU A 284 17.78 -5.16 -5.27
C GLU A 284 17.75 -5.47 -3.76
N GLN A 285 16.75 -6.22 -3.30
CA GLN A 285 16.62 -6.62 -1.89
C GLN A 285 17.67 -7.65 -1.48
N GLN A 286 18.02 -8.58 -2.38
CA GLN A 286 19.09 -9.54 -2.14
C GLN A 286 20.44 -8.82 -2.04
N SER A 287 20.75 -7.91 -2.96
CA SER A 287 21.98 -7.10 -2.88
C SER A 287 22.05 -6.25 -1.61
N LEU A 288 20.92 -5.68 -1.17
CA LEU A 288 20.84 -4.95 0.09
C LEU A 288 21.11 -5.84 1.31
N LEU A 289 20.56 -7.05 1.30
CA LEU A 289 20.76 -8.05 2.35
C LEU A 289 22.23 -8.51 2.41
N ASP A 290 22.87 -8.73 1.26
CA ASP A 290 24.27 -9.14 1.19
C ASP A 290 25.19 -8.05 1.79
N ARG A 291 24.92 -6.78 1.48
CA ARG A 291 25.61 -5.64 2.10
C ARG A 291 25.36 -5.57 3.61
N LEU A 292 24.14 -5.84 4.06
CA LEU A 292 23.81 -5.90 5.48
C LEU A 292 24.56 -7.02 6.20
N MET A 293 24.65 -8.21 5.59
CA MET A 293 25.39 -9.35 6.15
C MET A 293 26.90 -9.07 6.22
N ALA A 294 27.45 -8.35 5.24
CA ALA A 294 28.85 -7.94 5.27
C ALA A 294 29.15 -6.90 6.36
N ASN A 295 28.24 -5.96 6.59
CA ASN A 295 28.44 -4.85 7.55
C ASN A 295 28.04 -5.22 8.99
N CYS A 296 27.13 -6.19 9.17
CA CYS A 296 26.62 -6.63 10.46
C CYS A 296 26.57 -8.18 10.49
N PRO A 297 27.61 -8.86 10.99
CA PRO A 297 27.68 -10.33 11.01
C PRO A 297 26.55 -10.99 11.82
N GLU A 298 25.96 -10.28 12.79
CA GLU A 298 24.77 -10.72 13.52
C GLU A 298 23.59 -11.03 12.58
N VAL A 299 23.47 -10.32 11.45
CA VAL A 299 22.44 -10.54 10.43
C VAL A 299 22.49 -11.95 9.87
N ILE A 300 23.69 -12.54 9.73
CA ILE A 300 23.87 -13.91 9.24
C ILE A 300 23.20 -14.90 10.20
N ARG A 301 23.47 -14.76 11.51
CA ARG A 301 22.87 -15.61 12.54
C ARG A 301 21.36 -15.40 12.65
N LEU A 302 20.91 -14.15 12.65
CA LEU A 302 19.48 -13.82 12.68
C LEU A 302 18.74 -14.38 11.46
N ARG A 303 19.37 -14.36 10.29
CA ARG A 303 18.80 -14.94 9.06
C ARG A 303 18.69 -16.46 9.16
N ALA A 304 19.72 -17.15 9.66
CA ALA A 304 19.66 -18.60 9.88
C ALA A 304 18.48 -18.96 10.81
N ILE A 305 18.39 -18.31 11.97
CA ILE A 305 17.28 -18.51 12.92
C ILE A 305 15.92 -18.21 12.27
N ALA A 306 15.82 -17.14 11.48
CA ALA A 306 14.58 -16.76 10.84
C ALA A 306 14.13 -17.73 9.74
N LEU A 307 15.07 -18.40 9.08
CA LEU A 307 14.80 -19.43 8.09
C LEU A 307 14.43 -20.77 8.75
N ASP A 308 15.10 -21.13 9.85
CA ASP A 308 14.80 -22.35 10.62
C ASP A 308 13.43 -22.28 11.32
N PHE A 309 12.95 -21.08 11.65
CA PHE A 309 11.64 -20.88 12.28
C PHE A 309 10.44 -21.20 11.35
N ARG A 310 10.66 -21.38 10.04
CA ARG A 310 9.61 -21.39 9.01
C ARG A 310 9.50 -22.70 8.23
#